data_AF-A0A7S2JNF5-F1
#
_entry.id   AF-A0A7S2JNF5-F1
#
_cell.length_a   1.000
_cell.length_b   1.000
_cell.length_c   1.000
_cell.angle_alpha   90.00
_cell.angle_beta   90.00
_cell.angle_gamma   90.00
#
_symmetry.space_group_name_H-M   'P 1'
#
loop_
_entity.id
_entity.type
_entity.pdbx_description
1 polymer ?
#
loop_
_entity_poly.entity_id
_entity_poly.type
_entity_poly.pdbx_seq_one_letter_code
_entity_poly.pdbx_strand_id
1 'polypeptide(L)'
;GFDNESVAMSALCFSFFWWCRALRHESSWPLALLAGASYAYMAAAWGGYVLVVNLVALHALLLLAIGRGTPSLAKAYTLFYTVGTVGAIAVPFIGWAVPNAWG
;
A
#
# COMPACT_ATOMS: atom_id res chain seq x y z
N GLY A 1 0.97 8.63 26.34
CA GLY A 1 1.77 8.92 25.15
C GLY A 1 0.87 8.78 23.95
N PHE A 2 0.85 9.75 23.05
CA PHE A 2 0.23 9.55 21.74
C PHE A 2 1.23 8.75 20.91
N ASP A 3 1.22 7.42 21.10
CA ASP A 3 2.08 6.48 20.38
C ASP A 3 1.54 6.36 18.95
N ASN A 4 2.32 6.93 18.03
CA ASN A 4 2.11 6.96 16.58
C ASN A 4 1.92 5.53 16.01
N GLU A 5 2.37 4.51 16.73
CA GLU A 5 2.14 3.09 16.46
C GLU A 5 0.65 2.73 16.44
N SER A 6 -0.17 3.27 17.35
CA SER A 6 -1.61 2.94 17.43
C SER A 6 -2.37 3.45 16.20
N VAL A 7 -2.01 4.63 15.73
CA VAL A 7 -2.56 5.24 14.51
C VAL A 7 -2.09 4.47 13.28
N ALA A 8 -0.82 4.05 13.25
CA ALA A 8 -0.27 3.22 12.18
C ALA A 8 -0.97 1.85 12.07
N MET A 9 -1.28 1.19 13.19
CA MET A 9 -2.03 -0.07 13.18
C MET A 9 -3.45 0.10 12.65
N SER A 10 -4.11 1.21 12.99
CA SER A 10 -5.44 1.52 12.47
C SER A 10 -5.40 1.75 10.95
N ALA A 11 -4.39 2.48 10.46
CA ALA A 11 -4.16 2.71 9.04
C ALA A 11 -3.85 1.41 8.26
N LEU A 12 -3.09 0.49 8.89
CA LEU A 12 -2.83 -0.84 8.35
C LEU A 12 -4.12 -1.64 8.16
N CYS A 13 -4.98 -1.70 9.19
CA CYS A 13 -6.27 -2.37 9.10
C CYS A 13 -7.17 -1.77 8.01
N PHE A 14 -7.19 -0.44 7.90
CA PHE A 14 -7.93 0.26 6.85
C PHE A 14 -7.40 -0.08 5.44
N SER A 15 -6.08 -0.16 5.27
CA SER A 15 -5.45 -0.51 4.00
C SER A 15 -5.88 -1.90 3.52
N PHE A 16 -5.84 -2.90 4.43
CA PHE A 16 -6.29 -4.26 4.11
C PHE A 16 -7.79 -4.35 3.87
N PHE A 17 -8.59 -3.62 4.64
CA PHE A 17 -10.04 -3.58 4.45
C PHE A 17 -10.40 -3.09 3.04
N TRP A 18 -9.81 -1.97 2.62
CA TRP A 18 -10.07 -1.40 1.29
C TRP A 18 -9.50 -2.27 0.17
N TRP A 19 -8.32 -2.88 0.36
CA TRP A 19 -7.75 -3.83 -0.60
C TRP A 19 -8.69 -5.02 -0.85
N CYS A 20 -9.10 -5.71 0.21
CA CYS A 20 -10.02 -6.84 0.10
C CYS A 20 -11.37 -6.41 -0.50
N ARG A 21 -11.84 -5.20 -0.18
CA ARG A 21 -13.09 -4.67 -0.73
C ARG A 21 -12.98 -4.28 -2.22
N ALA A 22 -11.82 -3.80 -2.66
CA ALA A 22 -11.56 -3.49 -4.07
C ALA A 22 -11.63 -4.73 -4.97
N LEU A 23 -11.30 -5.91 -4.42
CA LEU A 23 -11.28 -7.19 -5.13
C LEU A 23 -12.62 -7.96 -5.10
N ARG A 24 -13.60 -7.52 -4.31
CA ARG A 24 -14.89 -8.24 -4.18
C ARG A 24 -15.77 -8.17 -5.42
N HIS A 25 -15.72 -7.07 -6.17
CA HIS A 25 -16.52 -6.89 -7.38
C HIS A 25 -15.66 -6.33 -8.51
N GLU A 26 -16.00 -6.68 -9.75
CA GLU A 26 -15.23 -6.22 -10.91
C GLU A 26 -15.22 -4.70 -11.06
N SER A 27 -16.28 -4.00 -10.61
CA SER A 27 -16.38 -2.54 -10.61
C SER A 27 -15.77 -1.86 -9.39
N SER A 28 -15.29 -2.60 -8.39
CA SER A 28 -14.75 -2.06 -7.14
C SER A 28 -13.25 -1.74 -7.19
N TRP A 29 -12.60 -1.95 -8.34
CA TRP A 29 -11.19 -1.61 -8.57
C TRP A 29 -10.78 -0.18 -8.16
N PRO A 30 -11.63 0.88 -8.24
CA PRO A 30 -11.21 2.23 -7.83
C PRO A 30 -10.96 2.34 -6.32
N LEU A 31 -11.52 1.44 -5.51
CA LEU A 31 -11.28 1.41 -4.06
C LEU A 31 -9.81 1.08 -3.72
N ALA A 32 -9.05 0.53 -4.67
CA ALA A 32 -7.62 0.34 -4.52
C ALA A 32 -6.84 1.67 -4.37
N LEU A 33 -7.38 2.80 -4.88
CA LEU A 33 -6.82 4.13 -4.61
C LEU A 33 -6.90 4.47 -3.12
N LEU A 34 -8.02 4.17 -2.46
CA LEU A 34 -8.19 4.39 -1.02
C LEU A 34 -7.28 3.47 -0.20
N ALA A 35 -7.06 2.24 -0.67
CA ALA A 35 -6.07 1.33 -0.09
C ALA A 35 -4.64 1.87 -0.25
N GLY A 36 -4.29 2.42 -1.42
CA GLY A 36 -2.99 3.05 -1.66
C GLY A 36 -2.77 4.32 -0.84
N ALA A 37 -3.81 5.14 -0.67
CA ALA A 37 -3.74 6.36 0.15
C ALA A 37 -3.58 6.05 1.65
N SER A 38 -4.29 5.04 2.16
CA SER A 38 -4.11 4.59 3.54
C SER A 38 -2.74 3.93 3.76
N TYR A 39 -2.21 3.22 2.77
CA TYR A 39 -0.82 2.74 2.79
C TYR A 39 0.20 3.88 2.83
N ALA A 40 0.02 4.94 2.04
CA ALA A 40 0.90 6.11 2.06
C ALA A 40 0.88 6.82 3.43
N TYR A 41 -0.30 6.95 4.03
CA TYR A 41 -0.45 7.48 5.39
C TYR A 41 0.28 6.61 6.43
N MET A 42 0.18 5.28 6.31
CA MET A 42 0.92 4.36 7.17
C MET A 42 2.44 4.48 6.98
N ALA A 43 2.92 4.65 5.75
CA ALA A 43 4.34 4.83 5.46
C ALA A 43 4.93 6.11 6.09
N ALA A 44 4.12 7.16 6.21
CA ALA A 44 4.51 8.39 6.91
C ALA A 44 4.49 8.23 8.44
N ALA A 45 3.59 7.39 8.98
CA ALA A 45 3.42 7.22 10.42
C ALA A 45 4.37 6.19 11.05
N TRP A 46 4.75 5.13 10.30
CA TRP A 46 5.54 4.02 10.83
C TRP A 46 6.24 3.21 9.73
N GLY A 47 7.49 2.79 9.99
CA GLY A 47 8.30 2.00 9.05
C GLY A 47 7.76 0.59 8.72
N GLY A 48 6.72 0.13 9.42
CA GLY A 48 6.07 -1.16 9.17
C GLY A 48 5.26 -1.23 7.86
N TYR A 49 5.18 -0.17 7.07
CA TYR A 49 4.46 -0.16 5.79
C TYR A 49 4.98 -1.22 4.81
N VAL A 50 6.25 -1.63 4.92
CA VAL A 50 6.86 -2.71 4.14
C VAL A 50 6.09 -4.03 4.30
N LEU A 51 5.46 -4.26 5.46
CA LEU A 51 4.61 -5.43 5.68
C LEU A 51 3.36 -5.41 4.78
N VAL A 52 2.72 -4.24 4.64
CA VAL A 52 1.47 -4.10 3.87
C VAL A 52 1.71 -4.36 2.38
N VAL A 53 2.74 -3.74 1.80
CA VAL A 53 3.04 -3.94 0.37
C VAL A 53 3.40 -5.40 0.06
N ASN A 54 4.15 -6.06 0.95
CA ASN A 54 4.52 -7.47 0.78
C ASN A 54 3.30 -8.39 0.88
N LEU A 55 2.41 -8.19 1.86
CA LEU A 55 1.20 -9.00 2.01
C LEU A 55 0.21 -8.79 0.87
N VAL A 56 0.05 -7.56 0.38
CA VAL A 56 -0.78 -7.24 -0.79
C VAL A 56 -0.23 -7.93 -2.05
N ALA A 57 1.09 -7.85 -2.28
CA ALA A 57 1.75 -8.51 -3.41
C ALA A 57 1.64 -10.04 -3.32
N LEU A 58 1.87 -10.62 -2.12
CA LEU A 58 1.70 -12.05 -1.89
C LEU A 58 0.26 -12.49 -2.16
N HIS A 59 -0.74 -11.74 -1.70
CA HIS A 59 -2.15 -12.05 -1.93
C HIS A 59 -2.50 -12.02 -3.43
N ALA A 60 -2.02 -11.02 -4.16
CA ALA A 60 -2.21 -10.93 -5.61
C ALA A 60 -1.51 -12.10 -6.34
N LEU A 61 -0.29 -12.47 -5.93
CA LEU A 61 0.46 -13.59 -6.50
C LEU A 61 -0.25 -14.92 -6.23
N LEU A 62 -0.77 -15.14 -5.02
CA LEU A 62 -1.54 -16.34 -4.68
C LEU A 62 -2.81 -16.44 -5.53
N LEU A 63 -3.53 -15.33 -5.75
CA LEU A 63 -4.71 -15.32 -6.62
C LEU A 63 -4.35 -15.68 -8.07
N LEU A 64 -3.21 -15.21 -8.58
CA LEU A 64 -2.69 -15.58 -9.89
C LEU A 64 -2.28 -17.06 -9.95
N ALA A 65 -1.59 -17.57 -8.91
CA ALA A 65 -1.14 -18.96 -8.83
C ALA A 65 -2.30 -19.97 -8.76
N ILE A 66 -3.42 -19.60 -8.12
CA ILE A 66 -4.64 -20.41 -8.05
C ILE A 66 -5.45 -20.32 -9.36
N GLY A 67 -5.02 -19.52 -10.34
CA GLY A 67 -5.72 -19.34 -11.61
C GLY A 67 -6.97 -18.44 -11.53
N ARG A 68 -7.11 -17.67 -10.43
CA ARG A 68 -8.21 -16.71 -10.20
C ARG A 68 -7.81 -15.27 -10.51
N GLY A 69 -6.91 -15.09 -11.48
CA GLY A 69 -6.47 -13.78 -11.95
C GLY A 69 -7.53 -13.09 -12.80
N THR A 70 -8.42 -12.31 -12.19
CA THR A 70 -9.37 -11.48 -12.93
C THR A 70 -8.70 -10.21 -13.48
N PRO A 71 -9.18 -9.63 -14.59
CA PRO A 71 -8.67 -8.35 -15.09
C PRO A 71 -8.86 -7.20 -14.08
N SER A 72 -9.82 -7.33 -13.16
CA SER A 72 -10.01 -6.38 -12.05
C SER A 72 -8.85 -6.42 -11.04
N LEU A 73 -8.27 -7.60 -10.77
CA LEU A 73 -7.08 -7.75 -9.90
C LEU A 73 -5.89 -6.97 -10.47
N ALA A 74 -5.63 -7.08 -11.78
CA ALA A 74 -4.54 -6.38 -12.43
C ALA A 74 -4.71 -4.85 -12.33
N LYS A 75 -5.92 -4.33 -12.57
CA LYS A 75 -6.24 -2.90 -12.44
C LYS A 75 -6.14 -2.40 -10.99
N ALA A 76 -6.66 -3.16 -10.03
CA ALA A 76 -6.58 -2.82 -8.62
C ALA A 76 -5.12 -2.80 -8.13
N TYR A 77 -4.32 -3.79 -8.52
CA TYR A 77 -2.91 -3.87 -8.14
C TYR A 77 -2.08 -2.73 -8.74
N THR A 78 -2.27 -2.41 -10.02
CA THR A 78 -1.53 -1.30 -10.64
C THR A 78 -1.86 0.04 -10.00
N LEU A 79 -3.12 0.29 -9.64
CA LEU A 79 -3.52 1.51 -8.93
C LEU A 79 -2.98 1.57 -7.50
N PHE A 80 -3.04 0.47 -6.78
CA PHE A 80 -2.45 0.39 -5.45
C PHE A 80 -0.94 0.68 -5.50
N TYR A 81 -0.24 0.07 -6.47
CA TYR A 81 1.20 0.24 -6.64
C TYR A 81 1.59 1.66 -7.04
N THR A 82 0.89 2.28 -8.00
CA THR A 82 1.20 3.65 -8.44
C THR A 82 0.95 4.66 -7.33
N VAL A 83 -0.21 4.60 -6.68
CA VAL A 83 -0.57 5.50 -5.57
C VAL A 83 0.35 5.28 -4.37
N GLY A 84 0.60 4.02 -4.02
CA GLY A 84 1.47 3.69 -2.90
C GLY A 84 2.91 4.12 -3.12
N THR A 85 3.45 3.99 -4.35
CA THR A 85 4.81 4.42 -4.68
C THR A 85 4.93 5.94 -4.65
N VAL A 86 4.00 6.66 -5.27
CA VAL A 86 3.98 8.14 -5.24
C VAL A 86 3.84 8.65 -3.81
N GLY A 87 2.94 8.04 -3.03
CA GLY A 87 2.73 8.39 -1.62
C GLY A 87 3.94 8.10 -0.73
N ALA A 88 4.67 7.01 -0.99
CA ALA A 88 5.90 6.69 -0.27
C ALA A 88 7.05 7.65 -0.60
N ILE A 89 7.17 8.08 -1.87
CA ILE A 89 8.17 9.07 -2.30
C ILE A 89 7.87 10.45 -1.69
N ALA A 90 6.60 10.78 -1.47
CA ALA A 90 6.19 12.03 -0.84
C ALA A 90 6.58 12.13 0.65
N VAL A 91 7.01 11.01 1.28
CA VAL A 91 7.52 11.03 2.65
C VAL A 91 8.99 11.46 2.64
N PRO A 92 9.34 12.63 3.22
CA PRO A 92 10.66 13.26 3.07
C PRO A 92 11.84 12.41 3.59
N PHE A 93 11.59 11.40 4.44
CA PHE A 93 12.64 10.49 4.95
C PHE A 93 13.13 9.43 3.96
N ILE A 94 12.41 9.18 2.86
CA ILE A 94 12.77 8.15 1.86
C ILE A 94 13.52 8.75 0.66
N GLY A 95 13.42 10.07 0.45
CA GLY A 95 13.95 10.74 -0.75
C GLY A 95 15.38 11.29 -0.66
N TRP A 96 15.97 11.44 0.53
CA TRP A 96 17.18 12.27 0.71
C TRP A 96 18.31 11.64 1.55
N ALA A 97 18.69 10.39 1.26
CA ALA A 97 20.08 9.98 1.52
C ALA A 97 20.97 10.58 0.41
N VAL A 98 21.19 11.90 0.46
CA VAL A 98 22.11 12.59 -0.44
C VAL A 98 23.54 12.24 -0.01
N PRO A 99 24.39 11.70 -0.91
CA PRO A 99 25.81 11.56 -0.63
C PRO A 99 26.48 12.93 -0.79
N ASN A 100 26.60 13.70 0.29
CA ASN A 100 27.41 14.93 0.33
C ASN A 100 28.42 14.95 1.49
N ALA A 101 29.07 13.83 1.76
CA ALA A 101 30.14 13.71 2.75
C ALA A 101 31.56 14.05 2.23
N TRP A 102 31.72 14.78 1.12
CA TRP A 102 33.03 15.26 0.66
C TRP A 102 32.93 16.66 0.04
N GLY A 103 33.02 17.66 0.91
CA GLY A 103 33.28 19.06 0.58
C GLY A 103 34.14 19.67 1.68
#